data_AF-A0A519MA10-F1
#
_entry.id   AF-A0A519MA10-F1
#
_cell.length_a   1.000
_cell.length_b   1.000
_cell.length_c   1.000
_cell.angle_alpha   90.00
_cell.angle_beta   90.00
_cell.angle_gamma   90.00
#
_symmetry.space_group_name_H-M   'P 1'
#
loop_
_entity.id
_entity.type
_entity.pdbx_description
1 polymer ?
#
loop_
_entity_poly.entity_id
_entity_poly.type
_entity_poly.pdbx_seq_one_letter_code
_entity_poly.pdbx_strand_id
1 'polypeptide(L)'
;KLGAQWRVMAGLRADNYDQSLNNRLTQRTTAQSPSAVSPRLGVSWLPTDAWTVYANAGRSFRPNTGSDVAGSGFDPEKARALELGAKWESSDKRIGATAALFDIRKRNVLTSDPANAGFSVAAGEVRSRGLELDLAGRLDAHWRVNASLVLNDVSIARDNLLEVGGRLLNVPRLNGSVLAVYEDTLANGQRYGVGGGITHMGKRLGQARTQAEANAGTASFDLPSYTTAKLVAYWRLSPTLSVTLDVDNLFNAKHYTSSYSRVWVTPGTARTLTAGLQAKF
;
A
#
# COMPACT_ATOMS: atom_id res chain seq x y z
N LYS A 1 -27.04 -2.40 26.25
CA LYS A 1 -26.57 -1.28 25.40
C LYS A 1 -25.13 -0.97 25.81
N LEU A 2 -24.19 -0.91 24.88
CA LEU A 2 -22.76 -0.71 25.19
C LEU A 2 -22.41 0.72 25.68
N GLY A 3 -23.34 1.67 25.58
CA GLY A 3 -23.15 3.08 25.97
C GLY A 3 -23.08 4.00 24.76
N ALA A 4 -23.32 5.30 24.94
CA ALA A 4 -23.38 6.28 23.85
C ALA A 4 -22.03 6.49 23.12
N GLN A 5 -20.92 6.16 23.80
CA GLN A 5 -19.54 6.30 23.31
C GLN A 5 -19.05 5.10 22.49
N TRP A 6 -19.84 4.04 22.39
CA TRP A 6 -19.44 2.84 21.65
C TRP A 6 -20.13 2.79 20.29
N ARG A 7 -19.37 2.34 19.29
CA ARG A 7 -19.85 2.02 17.95
C ARG A 7 -19.39 0.61 17.64
N VAL A 8 -20.31 -0.21 17.12
CA VAL A 8 -20.02 -1.58 16.71
C VAL A 8 -20.50 -1.74 15.27
N MET A 9 -19.65 -2.33 14.44
CA MET A 9 -19.95 -2.70 13.06
C MET A 9 -19.73 -4.19 12.89
N ALA A 10 -20.75 -4.89 12.39
CA ALA A 10 -20.61 -6.27 11.93
C ALA A 10 -21.13 -6.36 10.50
N GLY A 11 -20.51 -7.20 9.68
CA GLY A 11 -20.96 -7.45 8.32
C GLY A 11 -20.53 -8.81 7.82
N LEU A 12 -21.34 -9.39 6.95
CA LEU A 12 -21.05 -10.63 6.24
C LEU A 12 -21.24 -10.37 4.74
N ARG A 13 -20.38 -10.96 3.93
CA ARG A 13 -20.54 -11.02 2.48
C ARG A 13 -20.33 -12.46 2.04
N ALA A 14 -21.25 -12.98 1.23
CA ALA A 14 -21.11 -14.26 0.57
C ALA A 14 -20.87 -14.02 -0.92
N ASP A 15 -19.85 -14.68 -1.46
CA ASP A 15 -19.47 -14.60 -2.86
C ASP A 15 -19.47 -16.00 -3.46
N ASN A 16 -20.05 -16.13 -4.66
CA ASN A 16 -19.87 -17.28 -5.53
C ASN A 16 -19.17 -16.80 -6.81
N TYR A 17 -18.12 -17.47 -7.22
CA TYR A 17 -17.31 -17.07 -8.36
C TYR A 17 -17.19 -18.23 -9.32
N ASP A 18 -17.48 -18.00 -10.60
CA ASP A 18 -17.31 -19.00 -11.65
C ASP A 18 -16.15 -18.59 -12.55
N GLN A 19 -15.18 -19.49 -12.76
CA GLN A 19 -14.09 -19.27 -13.70
C GLN A 19 -13.78 -20.50 -14.54
N SER A 20 -13.45 -20.24 -15.81
CA SER A 20 -13.02 -21.24 -16.79
C SER A 20 -11.73 -20.78 -17.46
N LEU A 21 -10.72 -21.65 -17.46
CA LEU A 21 -9.47 -21.48 -18.19
C LEU A 21 -9.46 -22.44 -19.38
N ASN A 22 -9.50 -21.88 -20.59
CA ASN A 22 -9.46 -22.63 -21.83
C ASN A 22 -8.05 -22.60 -22.42
N ASN A 23 -7.27 -23.66 -22.21
CA ASN A 23 -5.97 -23.82 -22.84
C ASN A 23 -6.16 -24.37 -24.26
N ARG A 24 -6.04 -23.50 -25.25
CA ARG A 24 -6.19 -23.85 -26.68
C ARG A 24 -4.99 -24.61 -27.26
N LEU A 25 -3.84 -24.64 -26.59
CA LEU A 25 -2.70 -25.45 -27.03
C LEU A 25 -2.91 -26.91 -26.67
N THR A 26 -3.38 -27.19 -25.45
CA THR A 26 -3.65 -28.55 -24.96
C THR A 26 -5.10 -29.00 -25.15
N GLN A 27 -5.95 -28.13 -25.71
CA GLN A 27 -7.40 -28.34 -25.86
C GLN A 27 -8.08 -28.72 -24.53
N ARG A 28 -7.56 -28.18 -23.42
CA ARG A 28 -8.04 -28.49 -22.07
C ARG A 28 -8.79 -27.31 -21.47
N THR A 29 -9.94 -27.59 -20.86
CA THR A 29 -10.71 -26.63 -20.07
C THR A 29 -10.60 -26.97 -18.59
N THR A 30 -10.21 -25.98 -17.78
CA THR A 30 -10.23 -26.08 -16.32
C THR A 30 -11.31 -25.15 -15.79
N ALA A 31 -12.37 -25.68 -15.21
CA ALA A 31 -13.45 -24.89 -14.63
C ALA A 31 -13.50 -25.08 -13.11
N GLN A 32 -13.78 -24.01 -12.38
CA GLN A 32 -13.99 -24.04 -10.94
C GLN A 32 -14.97 -22.96 -10.50
N SER A 33 -15.76 -23.27 -9.47
CA SER A 33 -16.78 -22.38 -8.93
C SER A 33 -16.56 -22.13 -7.43
N PRO A 34 -15.44 -21.51 -7.01
CA PRO A 34 -15.17 -21.37 -5.59
C PRO A 34 -16.11 -20.34 -4.94
N SER A 35 -16.52 -20.64 -3.71
CA SER A 35 -17.35 -19.76 -2.89
C SER A 35 -16.66 -19.38 -1.58
N ALA A 36 -17.04 -18.24 -1.03
CA ALA A 36 -16.49 -17.75 0.23
C ALA A 36 -17.46 -16.87 1.01
N VAL A 37 -17.34 -16.90 2.33
CA VAL A 37 -17.97 -15.93 3.23
C VAL A 37 -16.88 -15.11 3.92
N SER A 38 -16.99 -13.79 3.78
CA SER A 38 -16.02 -12.80 4.26
C SER A 38 -16.63 -11.98 5.40
N PRO A 39 -16.51 -12.43 6.66
CA PRO A 39 -16.97 -11.66 7.82
C PRO A 39 -16.06 -10.47 8.12
N ARG A 40 -16.66 -9.41 8.66
CA ARG A 40 -15.97 -8.27 9.27
C ARG A 40 -16.63 -7.88 10.59
N LEU A 41 -15.80 -7.56 11.58
CA LEU A 41 -16.22 -7.04 12.87
C LEU A 41 -15.31 -5.86 13.24
N GLY A 42 -15.91 -4.76 13.67
CA GLY A 42 -15.22 -3.57 14.14
C GLY A 42 -15.88 -3.01 15.39
N VAL A 43 -15.07 -2.57 16.34
CA VAL A 43 -15.52 -1.90 17.55
C VAL A 43 -14.75 -0.59 17.68
N SER A 44 -15.44 0.48 18.03
CA SER A 44 -14.83 1.78 18.30
C SER A 44 -15.37 2.36 19.60
N TRP A 45 -14.46 2.95 20.37
CA TRP A 45 -14.73 3.67 21.60
C TRP A 45 -14.30 5.13 21.43
N LEU A 46 -15.23 6.04 21.74
CA LEU A 46 -15.06 7.48 21.63
C LEU A 46 -15.02 8.08 23.05
N PRO A 47 -13.87 8.04 23.74
CA PRO A 47 -13.75 8.58 25.10
C PRO A 47 -14.03 10.08 25.19
N THR A 48 -13.73 10.81 24.11
CA THR A 48 -13.96 12.25 23.96
C THR A 48 -14.35 12.55 22.52
N ASP A 49 -14.79 13.78 22.23
CA ASP A 49 -15.08 14.20 20.85
C ASP A 49 -13.83 14.26 19.96
N ALA A 50 -12.63 14.30 20.56
CA ALA A 50 -11.35 14.40 19.85
C ALA A 50 -10.71 13.04 19.58
N TRP A 51 -11.11 11.96 20.27
CA TRP A 51 -10.40 10.68 20.23
C TRP A 51 -11.33 9.52 19.88
N THR A 52 -10.90 8.68 18.95
CA THR A 52 -11.54 7.40 18.64
C THR A 52 -10.52 6.28 18.70
N VAL A 53 -10.70 5.31 19.59
CA VAL A 53 -9.90 4.08 19.63
C VAL A 53 -10.71 2.96 18.99
N TYR A 54 -10.11 2.17 18.12
CA TYR A 54 -10.84 1.14 17.39
C TYR A 54 -10.03 -0.14 17.24
N ALA A 55 -10.75 -1.26 17.10
CA ALA A 55 -10.19 -2.55 16.73
C ALA A 55 -11.07 -3.20 15.66
N ASN A 56 -10.44 -3.70 14.60
CA ASN A 56 -11.10 -4.33 13.46
C ASN A 56 -10.53 -5.71 13.19
N ALA A 57 -11.38 -6.63 12.77
CA ALA A 57 -11.01 -7.94 12.29
C ALA A 57 -11.82 -8.29 11.05
N GLY A 58 -11.15 -8.80 10.02
CA GLY A 58 -11.79 -9.13 8.76
C GLY A 58 -11.16 -10.32 8.06
N ARG A 59 -11.92 -10.93 7.16
CA ARG A 59 -11.42 -11.92 6.20
C ARG A 59 -11.68 -11.44 4.78
N SER A 60 -10.81 -11.82 3.86
CA SER A 60 -10.98 -11.63 2.43
C SER A 60 -10.64 -12.89 1.67
N PHE A 61 -11.06 -12.91 0.41
CA PHE A 61 -10.92 -14.03 -0.50
C PHE A 61 -10.68 -13.51 -1.91
N ARG A 62 -9.81 -14.18 -2.66
CA ARG A 62 -9.57 -13.91 -4.07
C ARG A 62 -9.29 -15.23 -4.80
N PRO A 63 -10.09 -15.61 -5.83
CA PRO A 63 -9.80 -16.78 -6.65
C PRO A 63 -8.39 -16.69 -7.25
N ASN A 64 -7.63 -17.79 -7.15
CA ASN A 64 -6.39 -17.93 -7.91
C ASN A 64 -6.73 -18.31 -9.35
N THR A 65 -6.00 -17.72 -10.29
CA THR A 65 -6.12 -18.01 -11.72
C THR A 65 -5.03 -18.97 -12.17
N GLY A 66 -5.34 -19.82 -13.13
CA GLY A 66 -4.40 -20.81 -13.66
C GLY A 66 -4.79 -22.24 -13.27
N SER A 67 -3.92 -23.17 -13.62
CA SER A 67 -4.07 -24.58 -13.30
C SER A 67 -2.73 -25.18 -12.88
N ASP A 68 -2.77 -26.20 -12.04
CA ASP A 68 -1.59 -26.99 -11.68
C ASP A 68 -1.14 -27.90 -12.84
N VAL A 69 -0.10 -28.70 -12.60
CA VAL A 69 0.44 -29.67 -13.58
C VAL A 69 -0.58 -30.73 -13.97
N ALA A 70 -1.46 -31.11 -13.05
CA ALA A 70 -2.54 -32.04 -13.30
C ALA A 70 -3.71 -31.39 -14.05
N GLY A 71 -3.65 -30.07 -14.31
CA GLY A 71 -4.66 -29.21 -14.93
C GLY A 71 -5.92 -29.03 -14.10
N SER A 72 -5.77 -29.03 -12.77
CA SER A 72 -6.80 -28.64 -11.80
C SER A 72 -6.64 -27.16 -11.45
N GLY A 73 -7.74 -26.51 -11.10
CA GLY A 73 -7.71 -25.12 -10.64
C GLY A 73 -7.07 -24.99 -9.25
N PHE A 74 -6.55 -23.81 -8.96
CA PHE A 74 -5.97 -23.52 -7.64
C PHE A 74 -7.01 -23.13 -6.60
N ASP A 75 -6.78 -23.58 -5.36
CA ASP A 75 -7.46 -23.04 -4.20
C ASP A 75 -7.31 -21.51 -4.13
N PRO A 76 -8.38 -20.76 -3.82
CA PRO A 76 -8.31 -19.31 -3.73
C PRO A 76 -7.39 -18.79 -2.63
N GLU A 77 -6.81 -17.61 -2.86
CA GLU A 77 -6.15 -16.84 -1.82
C GLU A 77 -7.16 -16.45 -0.74
N LYS A 78 -6.75 -16.57 0.52
CA LYS A 78 -7.53 -16.13 1.67
C LYS A 78 -6.65 -15.24 2.53
N ALA A 79 -7.19 -14.10 2.97
CA ALA A 79 -6.51 -13.26 3.94
C ALA A 79 -7.32 -13.07 5.22
N ARG A 80 -6.62 -12.90 6.33
CA ARG A 80 -7.16 -12.40 7.60
C ARG A 80 -6.39 -11.15 7.97
N ALA A 81 -7.12 -10.11 8.35
CA ALA A 81 -6.55 -8.87 8.84
C ALA A 81 -7.05 -8.60 10.26
N LEU A 82 -6.14 -8.17 11.13
CA LEU A 82 -6.41 -7.61 12.45
C LEU A 82 -5.79 -6.22 12.49
N GLU A 83 -6.51 -5.27 13.06
CA GLU A 83 -6.09 -3.88 13.16
C GLU A 83 -6.52 -3.30 14.50
N LEU A 84 -5.63 -2.55 15.13
CA LEU A 84 -5.87 -1.80 16.36
C LEU A 84 -5.32 -0.40 16.14
N GLY A 85 -6.15 0.62 16.30
CA GLY A 85 -5.71 1.98 16.07
C GLY A 85 -6.40 3.02 16.91
N ALA A 86 -5.85 4.22 16.86
CA ALA A 86 -6.40 5.41 17.46
C ALA A 86 -6.43 6.52 16.40
N LYS A 87 -7.50 7.32 16.46
CA LYS A 87 -7.67 8.53 15.67
C LYS A 87 -7.80 9.70 16.62
N TRP A 88 -7.17 10.79 16.27
CA TRP A 88 -7.29 12.07 16.93
C TRP A 88 -7.77 13.12 15.94
N GLU A 89 -8.68 13.98 16.36
CA GLU A 89 -9.08 15.16 15.64
C GLU A 89 -8.99 16.39 16.56
N SER A 90 -8.47 17.48 16.00
CA SER A 90 -8.53 18.80 16.63
C SER A 90 -9.98 19.23 16.92
N SER A 91 -10.16 20.07 17.94
CA SER A 91 -11.50 20.57 18.33
C SER A 91 -12.26 21.29 17.21
N ASP A 92 -11.54 21.96 16.30
CA ASP A 92 -12.10 22.64 15.13
C ASP A 92 -12.14 21.75 13.87
N LYS A 93 -11.74 20.47 14.01
CA LYS A 93 -11.71 19.43 12.97
C LYS A 93 -10.87 19.80 11.76
N ARG A 94 -9.91 20.73 11.90
CA ARG A 94 -9.05 21.16 10.79
C ARG A 94 -7.87 20.24 10.56
N ILE A 95 -7.41 19.55 11.59
CA ILE A 95 -6.33 18.57 11.54
C ILE A 95 -6.73 17.30 12.26
N GLY A 96 -6.31 16.17 11.69
CA GLY A 96 -6.50 14.84 12.27
C GLY A 96 -5.26 13.97 12.10
N ALA A 97 -5.09 13.04 13.04
CA ALA A 97 -4.01 12.07 13.05
C ALA A 97 -4.57 10.66 13.26
N THR A 98 -3.92 9.66 12.67
CA THR A 98 -4.23 8.24 12.90
C THR A 98 -2.94 7.49 13.21
N ALA A 99 -3.02 6.56 14.14
CA ALA A 99 -1.99 5.56 14.39
C ALA A 99 -2.65 4.18 14.40
N ALA A 100 -2.11 3.23 13.64
CA ALA A 100 -2.69 1.90 13.51
C ALA A 100 -1.61 0.81 13.51
N LEU A 101 -1.80 -0.19 14.36
CA LEU A 101 -1.08 -1.45 14.32
C LEU A 101 -1.89 -2.46 13.51
N PHE A 102 -1.25 -3.20 12.63
CA PHE A 102 -1.91 -4.21 11.81
C PHE A 102 -1.13 -5.54 11.79
N ASP A 103 -1.87 -6.65 11.64
CA ASP A 103 -1.36 -7.98 11.33
C ASP A 103 -2.25 -8.60 10.25
N ILE A 104 -1.66 -8.87 9.10
CA ILE A 104 -2.31 -9.43 7.92
C ILE A 104 -1.58 -10.71 7.55
N ARG A 105 -2.34 -11.80 7.38
CA ARG A 105 -1.84 -13.06 6.84
C ARG A 105 -2.60 -13.43 5.60
N LYS A 106 -1.87 -13.69 4.51
CA LYS A 106 -2.40 -14.16 3.24
C LYS A 106 -1.87 -15.57 2.97
N ARG A 107 -2.76 -16.52 2.74
CA ARG A 107 -2.43 -17.92 2.45
C ARG A 107 -2.94 -18.33 1.07
N ASN A 108 -2.48 -19.49 0.61
CA ASN A 108 -2.72 -20.03 -0.72
C ASN A 108 -2.17 -19.10 -1.81
N VAL A 109 -1.05 -18.43 -1.51
CA VAL A 109 -0.30 -17.68 -2.52
C VAL A 109 0.32 -18.70 -3.48
N LEU A 110 0.22 -18.46 -4.78
CA LEU A 110 0.85 -19.34 -5.77
C LEU A 110 2.37 -19.24 -5.64
N THR A 111 3.02 -20.40 -5.53
CA THR A 111 4.47 -20.58 -5.52
C THR A 111 4.87 -21.47 -6.69
N SER A 112 6.10 -21.39 -7.16
CA SER A 112 6.62 -22.31 -8.18
C SER A 112 6.51 -23.77 -7.71
N ASP A 113 6.13 -24.67 -8.61
CA ASP A 113 6.19 -26.11 -8.35
C ASP A 113 7.65 -26.58 -8.45
N PRO A 114 8.26 -27.09 -7.36
CA PRO A 114 9.66 -27.53 -7.38
C PRO A 114 9.86 -28.82 -8.19
N ALA A 115 8.82 -29.62 -8.41
CA ALA A 115 8.89 -30.86 -9.18
C ALA A 115 8.59 -30.65 -10.67
N ASN A 116 7.86 -29.58 -11.03
CA ASN A 116 7.38 -29.33 -12.39
C ASN A 116 7.67 -27.90 -12.84
N ALA A 117 8.75 -27.71 -13.58
CA ALA A 117 9.14 -26.39 -14.08
C ALA A 117 8.03 -25.75 -14.94
N GLY A 118 7.75 -24.46 -14.69
CA GLY A 118 6.69 -23.72 -15.38
C GLY A 118 5.30 -23.88 -14.77
N PHE A 119 5.13 -24.74 -13.78
CA PHE A 119 3.88 -24.88 -13.02
C PHE A 119 3.96 -24.19 -11.66
N SER A 120 2.80 -24.02 -11.04
CA SER A 120 2.66 -23.43 -9.71
C SER A 120 1.82 -24.33 -8.81
N VAL A 121 1.94 -24.12 -7.51
CA VAL A 121 1.11 -24.74 -6.46
C VAL A 121 0.68 -23.67 -5.44
N ALA A 122 -0.53 -23.78 -4.90
CA ALA A 122 -1.09 -22.80 -3.97
C ALA A 122 -0.66 -23.06 -2.52
N ALA A 123 0.66 -23.06 -2.25
CA ALA A 123 1.22 -23.44 -0.95
C ALA A 123 1.77 -22.26 -0.13
N GLY A 124 1.82 -21.06 -0.71
CA GLY A 124 2.49 -19.92 -0.11
C GLY A 124 1.68 -19.24 0.99
N GLU A 125 2.40 -18.73 1.99
CA GLU A 125 1.87 -17.84 3.02
C GLU A 125 2.77 -16.61 3.16
N VAL A 126 2.17 -15.42 3.20
CA VAL A 126 2.86 -14.14 3.44
C VAL A 126 2.23 -13.48 4.66
N ARG A 127 3.08 -13.00 5.57
CA ARG A 127 2.65 -12.19 6.71
C ARG A 127 3.15 -10.76 6.54
N SER A 128 2.25 -9.80 6.75
CA SER A 128 2.54 -8.37 6.81
C SER A 128 2.04 -7.83 8.14
N ARG A 129 2.93 -7.23 8.95
CA ARG A 129 2.55 -6.57 10.19
C ARG A 129 3.33 -5.28 10.34
N GLY A 130 2.79 -4.32 11.08
CA GLY A 130 3.44 -3.03 11.17
C GLY A 130 2.68 -1.98 11.93
N LEU A 131 3.17 -0.76 11.76
CA LEU A 131 2.60 0.48 12.27
C LEU A 131 2.43 1.46 11.12
N GLU A 132 1.24 2.04 11.01
CA GLU A 132 0.94 3.17 10.12
C GLU A 132 0.65 4.40 10.97
N LEU A 133 1.24 5.53 10.59
CA LEU A 133 0.97 6.84 11.16
C LEU A 133 0.58 7.79 10.03
N ASP A 134 -0.53 8.49 10.19
CA ASP A 134 -1.01 9.49 9.25
C ASP A 134 -1.35 10.78 9.98
N LEU A 135 -1.08 11.92 9.35
CA LEU A 135 -1.45 13.25 9.81
C LEU A 135 -1.86 14.07 8.60
N ALA A 136 -3.06 14.64 8.61
CA ALA A 136 -3.54 15.46 7.51
C ALA A 136 -4.44 16.60 8.00
N GLY A 137 -4.33 17.75 7.34
CA GLY A 137 -5.22 18.88 7.58
C GLY A 137 -4.54 20.24 7.52
N ARG A 138 -5.18 21.25 8.11
CA ARG A 138 -4.63 22.59 8.28
C ARG A 138 -4.03 22.72 9.68
N LEU A 139 -2.74 22.99 9.74
CA LEU A 139 -2.03 23.24 11.00
C LEU A 139 -2.41 24.61 11.58
N ASP A 140 -2.59 25.60 10.71
CA ASP A 140 -3.10 26.93 11.05
C ASP A 140 -3.85 27.56 9.86
N ALA A 141 -4.02 28.88 9.88
CA ALA A 141 -4.69 29.62 8.83
C ALA A 141 -3.98 29.52 7.46
N HIS A 142 -2.68 29.25 7.42
CA HIS A 142 -1.85 29.30 6.22
C HIS A 142 -1.28 27.93 5.85
N TRP A 143 -0.96 27.07 6.81
CA TRP A 143 -0.29 25.80 6.56
C TRP A 143 -1.27 24.64 6.41
N ARG A 144 -1.23 23.97 5.26
CA ARG A 144 -1.81 22.64 5.04
C ARG A 144 -0.70 21.61 5.00
N VAL A 145 -0.87 20.52 5.76
CA VAL A 145 0.11 19.42 5.86
C VAL A 145 -0.56 18.09 5.56
N ASN A 146 0.17 17.23 4.87
CA ASN A 146 -0.11 15.80 4.76
C ASN A 146 1.18 15.04 5.07
N ALA A 147 1.13 14.11 6.00
CA ALA A 147 2.26 13.28 6.39
C ALA A 147 1.80 11.83 6.61
N SER A 148 2.61 10.88 6.16
CA SER A 148 2.39 9.45 6.32
C SER A 148 3.72 8.77 6.64
N LEU A 149 3.69 7.76 7.51
CA LEU A 149 4.83 6.95 7.87
C LEU A 149 4.37 5.51 8.05
N VAL A 150 5.08 4.57 7.44
CA VAL A 150 4.79 3.15 7.59
C VAL A 150 6.06 2.42 8.01
N LEU A 151 5.93 1.62 9.07
CA LEU A 151 6.91 0.65 9.52
C LEU A 151 6.37 -0.75 9.26
N ASN A 152 7.03 -1.47 8.36
CA ASN A 152 6.58 -2.76 7.84
C ASN A 152 7.55 -3.88 8.23
N ASP A 153 7.01 -4.98 8.73
CA ASP A 153 7.68 -6.28 8.84
C ASP A 153 6.91 -7.30 8.00
N VAL A 154 7.34 -7.44 6.74
CA VAL A 154 6.74 -8.36 5.77
C VAL A 154 7.68 -9.51 5.48
N SER A 155 7.17 -10.72 5.64
CA SER A 155 7.94 -11.96 5.47
C SER A 155 7.14 -13.05 4.76
N ILE A 156 7.88 -13.90 4.07
CA ILE A 156 7.39 -15.16 3.51
C ILE A 156 7.24 -16.14 4.69
N ALA A 157 6.03 -16.46 5.08
CA ALA A 157 5.76 -17.37 6.20
C ALA A 157 5.80 -18.84 5.78
N ARG A 158 5.45 -19.15 4.52
CA ARG A 158 5.56 -20.47 3.89
C ARG A 158 5.81 -20.31 2.39
N ASP A 159 6.71 -21.11 1.84
CA ASP A 159 6.97 -21.23 0.40
C ASP A 159 7.72 -22.55 0.14
N ASN A 160 7.63 -23.06 -1.08
CA ASN A 160 8.29 -24.31 -1.48
C ASN A 160 9.68 -24.08 -2.12
N LEU A 161 10.00 -22.85 -2.48
CA LEU A 161 11.24 -22.47 -3.18
C LEU A 161 11.91 -21.27 -2.52
N LEU A 162 11.13 -20.22 -2.24
CA LEU A 162 11.64 -18.99 -1.65
C LEU A 162 12.02 -19.19 -0.18
N GLU A 163 12.92 -18.34 0.29
CA GLU A 163 13.37 -18.34 1.67
C GLU A 163 12.22 -18.05 2.64
N VAL A 164 11.81 -19.06 3.41
CA VAL A 164 10.91 -18.89 4.56
C VAL A 164 11.57 -18.02 5.63
N GLY A 165 10.83 -17.01 6.11
CA GLY A 165 11.34 -15.93 6.95
C GLY A 165 12.00 -14.79 6.17
N GLY A 166 12.23 -14.98 4.87
CA GLY A 166 12.82 -13.99 3.98
C GLY A 166 11.90 -12.79 3.74
N ARG A 167 12.51 -11.67 3.34
CA ARG A 167 11.80 -10.43 2.99
C ARG A 167 11.04 -10.59 1.68
N LEU A 168 9.89 -9.92 1.57
CA LEU A 168 9.15 -9.86 0.31
C LEU A 168 9.81 -8.88 -0.66
N LEU A 169 9.81 -9.24 -1.95
CA LEU A 169 10.36 -8.42 -3.03
C LEU A 169 9.73 -7.02 -3.06
N ASN A 170 10.55 -5.98 -3.28
CA ASN A 170 10.15 -4.57 -3.38
C ASN A 170 9.47 -3.96 -2.14
N VAL A 171 9.39 -4.66 -1.00
CA VAL A 171 8.77 -4.13 0.21
C VAL A 171 9.81 -3.50 1.14
N PRO A 172 9.73 -2.18 1.44
CA PRO A 172 10.62 -1.54 2.39
C PRO A 172 10.18 -1.84 3.82
N ARG A 173 11.11 -1.79 4.78
CA ARG A 173 10.76 -1.79 6.21
C ARG A 173 10.25 -0.44 6.69
N LEU A 174 10.65 0.63 6.02
CA LEU A 174 10.32 2.00 6.37
C LEU A 174 10.10 2.80 5.09
N ASN A 175 8.97 3.47 4.99
CA ASN A 175 8.71 4.48 3.98
C ASN A 175 7.79 5.56 4.57
N GLY A 176 7.90 6.78 4.05
CA GLY A 176 7.10 7.88 4.54
C GLY A 176 7.14 9.06 3.59
N SER A 177 6.17 9.95 3.73
CA SER A 177 6.11 11.19 2.98
C SER A 177 5.58 12.31 3.85
N VAL A 178 6.02 13.53 3.56
CA VAL A 178 5.50 14.76 4.14
C VAL A 178 5.37 15.78 3.02
N LEU A 179 4.25 16.48 2.95
CA LEU A 179 4.02 17.63 2.08
C LEU A 179 3.39 18.74 2.92
N ALA A 180 4.03 19.90 2.93
CA ALA A 180 3.52 21.11 3.55
C ALA A 180 3.33 22.19 2.48
N VAL A 181 2.19 22.87 2.51
CA VAL A 181 1.84 23.96 1.61
C VAL A 181 1.44 25.16 2.44
N TYR A 182 2.16 26.27 2.29
CA TYR A 182 1.76 27.57 2.77
C TYR A 182 0.75 28.17 1.79
N GLU A 183 -0.35 28.70 2.27
CA GLU A 183 -1.42 29.33 1.49
C GLU A 183 -1.78 30.68 2.09
N ASP A 184 -1.91 31.69 1.24
CA ASP A 184 -2.24 33.04 1.70
C ASP A 184 -2.99 33.82 0.61
N THR A 185 -3.46 35.02 0.97
CA THR A 185 -4.24 35.90 0.12
C THR A 185 -3.55 37.27 0.03
N LEU A 186 -3.26 37.69 -1.19
CA LEU A 186 -2.70 39.00 -1.49
C LEU A 186 -3.73 40.11 -1.23
N ALA A 187 -3.25 41.36 -1.07
CA ALA A 187 -4.11 42.53 -0.84
C ALA A 187 -5.18 42.76 -1.93
N ASN A 188 -4.91 42.30 -3.16
CA ASN A 188 -5.86 42.34 -4.28
C ASN A 188 -6.86 41.16 -4.31
N GLY A 189 -6.91 40.34 -3.25
CA GLY A 189 -7.81 39.19 -3.12
C GLY A 189 -7.35 37.92 -3.84
N GLN A 190 -6.22 37.95 -4.55
CA GLN A 190 -5.68 36.76 -5.21
C GLN A 190 -5.09 35.79 -4.20
N ARG A 191 -5.27 34.49 -4.42
CA ARG A 191 -4.77 33.44 -3.51
C ARG A 191 -3.58 32.74 -4.12
N TYR A 192 -2.58 32.43 -3.31
CA TYR A 192 -1.45 31.64 -3.74
C TYR A 192 -1.15 30.55 -2.72
N GLY A 193 -0.45 29.52 -3.18
CA GLY A 193 0.18 28.57 -2.29
C GLY A 193 1.53 28.12 -2.82
N VAL A 194 2.46 27.91 -1.91
CA VAL A 194 3.80 27.40 -2.19
C VAL A 194 4.11 26.32 -1.16
N GLY A 195 4.57 25.17 -1.63
CA GLY A 195 4.79 24.03 -0.79
C GLY A 195 5.96 23.18 -1.24
N GLY A 196 6.43 22.39 -0.28
CA GLY A 196 7.52 21.45 -0.45
C GLY A 196 7.17 20.14 0.20
N GLY A 197 7.64 19.04 -0.40
CA GLY A 197 7.45 17.71 0.15
C GLY A 197 8.68 16.85 0.00
N ILE A 198 8.76 15.83 0.85
CA ILE A 198 9.80 14.81 0.84
C ILE A 198 9.11 13.45 0.85
N THR A 199 9.58 12.54 0.02
CA THR A 199 9.19 11.12 0.08
C THR A 199 10.44 10.28 0.27
N HIS A 200 10.44 9.47 1.33
CA HIS A 200 11.51 8.53 1.63
C HIS A 200 11.04 7.10 1.39
N MET A 201 11.88 6.32 0.71
CA MET A 201 11.69 4.92 0.44
C MET A 201 12.90 4.14 0.96
N GLY A 202 12.66 3.28 1.93
CA GLY A 202 13.72 2.46 2.52
C GLY A 202 14.32 1.44 1.56
N LYS A 203 15.40 0.81 2.02
CA LYS A 203 16.06 -0.30 1.33
C LYS A 203 15.06 -1.44 1.09
N ARG A 204 15.11 -2.03 -0.11
CA ARG A 204 14.15 -3.05 -0.56
C ARG A 204 14.87 -4.23 -1.18
N LEU A 205 14.31 -5.42 -1.02
CA LEU A 205 14.82 -6.58 -1.71
C LEU A 205 14.54 -6.43 -3.22
N GLY A 206 15.57 -6.52 -4.05
CA GLY A 206 15.46 -6.41 -5.51
C GLY A 206 15.38 -7.76 -6.23
N GLN A 207 15.63 -8.85 -5.53
CA GLN A 207 15.43 -10.22 -6.03
C GLN A 207 15.06 -11.13 -4.86
N ALA A 208 13.98 -11.91 -5.00
CA ALA A 208 13.63 -12.92 -4.02
C ALA A 208 14.76 -13.96 -3.93
N ARG A 209 15.13 -14.35 -2.71
CA ARG A 209 16.15 -15.36 -2.46
C ARG A 209 15.48 -16.72 -2.29
N THR A 210 16.04 -17.76 -2.90
CA THR A 210 15.61 -19.14 -2.69
C THR A 210 16.16 -19.69 -1.36
N GLN A 211 15.52 -20.73 -0.85
CA GLN A 211 16.01 -21.43 0.34
C GLN A 211 17.44 -21.97 0.14
N ALA A 212 17.75 -22.49 -1.06
CA ALA A 212 19.08 -23.00 -1.40
C ALA A 212 20.15 -21.90 -1.41
N GLU A 213 19.85 -20.75 -2.01
CA GLU A 213 20.75 -19.58 -2.00
C GLU A 213 20.99 -19.07 -0.57
N ALA A 214 19.94 -19.05 0.26
CA ALA A 214 20.03 -18.66 1.66
C ALA A 214 20.95 -19.59 2.46
N ASN A 215 20.77 -20.90 2.32
CA ASN A 215 21.57 -21.92 2.98
C ASN A 215 23.04 -21.90 2.51
N ALA A 216 23.27 -21.55 1.24
CA ALA A 216 24.61 -21.37 0.68
C ALA A 216 25.27 -20.03 1.07
N GLY A 217 24.64 -19.20 1.90
CA GLY A 217 25.19 -17.92 2.34
C GLY A 217 25.21 -16.84 1.25
N THR A 218 24.41 -16.99 0.19
CA THR A 218 24.33 -16.00 -0.89
C THR A 218 23.75 -14.68 -0.37
N ALA A 219 24.47 -13.59 -0.59
CA ALA A 219 24.04 -12.26 -0.18
C ALA A 219 22.75 -11.82 -0.90
N SER A 220 21.86 -11.10 -0.19
CA SER A 220 20.66 -10.55 -0.80
C SER A 220 20.98 -9.43 -1.78
N PHE A 221 20.32 -9.43 -2.93
CA PHE A 221 20.35 -8.28 -3.84
C PHE A 221 19.31 -7.25 -3.39
N ASP A 222 19.77 -6.05 -3.06
CA ASP A 222 18.93 -4.99 -2.53
C ASP A 222 18.99 -3.73 -3.37
N LEU A 223 17.85 -3.09 -3.56
CA LEU A 223 17.75 -1.73 -4.06
C LEU A 223 18.09 -0.74 -2.94
N PRO A 224 18.92 0.27 -3.21
CA PRO A 224 19.25 1.28 -2.23
C PRO A 224 17.99 2.07 -1.82
N SER A 225 17.99 2.57 -0.59
CA SER A 225 17.01 3.57 -0.17
C SER A 225 17.18 4.85 -0.98
N TYR A 226 16.10 5.60 -1.15
CA TYR A 226 16.17 6.90 -1.78
C TYR A 226 15.20 7.88 -1.12
N THR A 227 15.48 9.17 -1.34
CA THR A 227 14.62 10.26 -0.92
C THR A 227 14.46 11.20 -2.11
N THR A 228 13.22 11.55 -2.45
CA THR A 228 12.91 12.57 -3.46
C THR A 228 12.26 13.77 -2.79
N ALA A 229 12.54 14.95 -3.35
CA ALA A 229 11.89 16.19 -2.95
C ALA A 229 10.90 16.63 -4.04
N LYS A 230 9.81 17.26 -3.63
CA LYS A 230 8.78 17.85 -4.48
C LYS A 230 8.64 19.34 -4.15
N LEU A 231 8.42 20.15 -5.18
CA LEU A 231 7.93 21.53 -5.03
C LEU A 231 6.57 21.65 -5.70
N VAL A 232 5.64 22.33 -5.02
CA VAL A 232 4.32 22.66 -5.56
C VAL A 232 4.07 24.14 -5.39
N ALA A 233 3.47 24.76 -6.39
CA ALA A 233 2.99 26.12 -6.29
C ALA A 233 1.71 26.29 -7.09
N TYR A 234 0.83 27.17 -6.62
CA TYR A 234 -0.31 27.62 -7.38
C TYR A 234 -0.56 29.10 -7.14
N TRP A 235 -1.13 29.75 -8.14
CA TRP A 235 -1.61 31.12 -8.04
C TRP A 235 -2.97 31.24 -8.72
N ARG A 236 -3.98 31.58 -7.92
CA ARG A 236 -5.32 31.90 -8.39
C ARG A 236 -5.41 33.39 -8.69
N LEU A 237 -5.25 33.72 -9.96
CA LEU A 237 -5.29 35.08 -10.50
C LEU A 237 -6.70 35.68 -10.44
N SER A 238 -7.73 34.85 -10.60
CA SER A 238 -9.15 35.22 -10.48
C SER A 238 -10.01 34.03 -10.04
N PRO A 239 -11.32 34.20 -9.76
CA PRO A 239 -12.21 33.08 -9.49
C PRO A 239 -12.25 32.03 -10.61
N THR A 240 -11.97 32.44 -11.86
CA THR A 240 -12.03 31.61 -13.06
C THR A 240 -10.67 31.21 -13.60
N LEU A 241 -9.56 31.82 -13.15
CA LEU A 241 -8.22 31.61 -13.71
C LEU A 241 -7.20 31.25 -12.63
N SER A 242 -6.47 30.15 -12.84
CA SER A 242 -5.36 29.75 -11.97
C SER A 242 -4.19 29.13 -12.73
N VAL A 243 -2.98 29.38 -12.23
CA VAL A 243 -1.72 28.81 -12.70
C VAL A 243 -1.20 27.84 -11.64
N THR A 244 -0.63 26.72 -12.07
CA THR A 244 0.02 25.72 -11.19
C THR A 244 1.42 25.39 -11.70
N LEU A 245 2.30 25.04 -10.76
CA LEU A 245 3.63 24.53 -11.01
C LEU A 245 3.90 23.36 -10.07
N ASP A 246 4.23 22.21 -10.63
CA ASP A 246 4.70 21.03 -9.91
C ASP A 246 6.09 20.66 -10.41
N VAL A 247 7.00 20.43 -9.47
CA VAL A 247 8.34 19.90 -9.75
C VAL A 247 8.55 18.64 -8.92
N ASP A 248 8.43 17.49 -9.56
CA ASP A 248 8.71 16.19 -8.95
C ASP A 248 10.18 15.84 -9.10
N ASN A 249 10.76 15.19 -8.07
CA ASN A 249 12.19 14.90 -7.99
C ASN A 249 13.05 16.16 -8.23
N LEU A 250 12.81 17.20 -7.41
CA LEU A 250 13.38 18.54 -7.53
C LEU A 250 14.90 18.57 -7.72
N PHE A 251 15.62 17.70 -6.99
CA PHE A 251 17.07 17.58 -7.05
C PHE A 251 17.59 16.60 -8.11
N ASN A 252 16.70 16.07 -8.96
CA ASN A 252 17.02 15.10 -10.00
C ASN A 252 17.80 13.87 -9.48
N ALA A 253 17.40 13.36 -8.31
CA ALA A 253 18.04 12.22 -7.69
C ALA A 253 17.86 10.96 -8.55
N LYS A 254 18.96 10.28 -8.87
CA LYS A 254 18.92 8.96 -9.51
C LYS A 254 18.50 7.92 -8.47
N HIS A 255 17.44 7.18 -8.77
CA HIS A 255 16.91 6.16 -7.87
C HIS A 255 16.27 5.01 -8.66
N TYR A 256 15.93 3.93 -7.96
CA TYR A 256 15.32 2.73 -8.54
C TYR A 256 14.03 2.43 -7.80
N THR A 257 12.91 2.34 -8.51
CA THR A 257 11.57 2.26 -7.91
C THR A 257 11.16 0.83 -7.62
N SER A 258 11.65 -0.14 -8.40
CA SER A 258 11.38 -1.56 -8.20
C SER A 258 12.36 -2.42 -8.99
N SER A 259 12.34 -3.71 -8.75
CA SER A 259 13.08 -4.70 -9.52
C SER A 259 12.35 -6.04 -9.52
N TYR A 260 12.50 -6.79 -10.60
CA TYR A 260 12.10 -8.19 -10.65
C TYR A 260 13.27 -9.12 -10.31
N SER A 261 14.47 -8.77 -10.77
CA SER A 261 15.71 -9.48 -10.50
C SER A 261 16.91 -8.55 -10.70
N ARG A 262 18.12 -9.03 -10.38
CA ARG A 262 19.37 -8.26 -10.56
C ARG A 262 19.63 -7.77 -12.00
N VAL A 263 19.00 -8.38 -13.00
CA VAL A 263 19.12 -7.99 -14.43
C VAL A 263 17.92 -7.19 -14.94
N TRP A 264 16.91 -6.97 -14.10
CA TRP A 264 15.72 -6.20 -14.43
C TRP A 264 15.36 -5.26 -13.29
N VAL A 265 15.92 -4.05 -13.36
CA VAL A 265 15.76 -2.98 -12.37
C VAL A 265 15.08 -1.79 -13.05
N THR A 266 14.02 -1.28 -12.43
CA THR A 266 13.27 -0.13 -12.95
C THR A 266 13.86 1.17 -12.41
N PRO A 267 14.42 2.04 -13.27
CA PRO A 267 14.84 3.37 -12.84
C PRO A 267 13.63 4.22 -12.47
N GLY A 268 13.81 5.08 -11.48
CA GLY A 268 12.83 6.10 -11.14
C GLY A 268 12.85 7.26 -12.13
N THR A 269 11.75 8.00 -12.18
CA THR A 269 11.61 9.15 -13.06
C THR A 269 12.63 10.23 -12.72
N ALA A 270 13.27 10.79 -13.74
CA ALA A 270 14.07 12.00 -13.60
C ALA A 270 13.19 13.18 -13.16
N ARG A 271 13.81 14.32 -12.88
CA ARG A 271 13.09 15.55 -12.55
C ARG A 271 12.04 15.85 -13.63
N THR A 272 10.80 16.02 -13.20
CA THR A 272 9.67 16.36 -14.07
C THR A 272 9.11 17.70 -13.64
N LEU A 273 8.93 18.61 -14.59
CA LEU A 273 8.29 19.90 -14.38
C LEU A 273 6.95 19.88 -15.10
N THR A 274 5.88 20.24 -14.40
CA THR A 274 4.53 20.37 -14.96
C THR A 274 4.02 21.76 -14.63
N ALA A 275 3.72 22.55 -15.66
CA ALA A 275 3.04 23.83 -15.54
C ALA A 275 1.62 23.70 -16.08
N GLY A 276 0.65 24.26 -15.38
CA GLY A 276 -0.76 24.17 -15.73
C GLY A 276 -1.43 25.54 -15.73
N LEU A 277 -2.36 25.73 -16.66
CA LEU A 277 -3.31 26.85 -16.67
C LEU A 277 -4.72 26.26 -16.63
N GLN A 278 -5.54 26.69 -15.68
CA GLN A 278 -6.92 26.27 -15.56
C GLN A 278 -7.84 27.49 -15.70
N ALA A 279 -8.77 27.40 -16.64
CA ALA A 279 -9.79 28.40 -16.89
C ALA A 279 -11.19 27.78 -16.71
N LYS A 280 -12.10 28.49 -16.05
CA LYS A 280 -13.53 28.12 -15.92
C LYS A 280 -14.38 29.17 -16.63
N PHE A 281 -15.36 28.71 -17.40
CA PHE A 281 -16.32 29.51 -18.14
C PHE A 281 -17.75 29.21 -17.68
#